data_AF-A0A2R6W9R4-F1
#
_entry.id   AF-A0A2R6W9R4-F1
#
_cell.length_a   1.000
_cell.length_b   1.000
_cell.length_c   1.000
_cell.angle_alpha   90.00
_cell.angle_beta   90.00
_cell.angle_gamma   90.00
#
_symmetry.space_group_name_H-M   'P 1'
#
loop_
_entity.id
_entity.type
_entity.pdbx_description
1 polymer ?
#
loop_
_entity_poly.entity_id
_entity_poly.type
_entity_poly.pdbx_seq_one_letter_code
_entity_poly.pdbx_strand_id
1 'polypeptide(L)'
;MSFLAGHSHPAMVVQCRGIGGFSSMALSAPCLSPVRMLAQEERGVPFQVGPAFYRRQSSLARDLGILLAALHRQQTGQLRVLDVMSGCGVRSVRYLLQARADFVWANDACNELMEILALNLSQAQKAATEDFEAREAELERWRISGEDANKLLLGCAVRREYYDLIDVDSFGSDTLCLGPALAAVKHGGLVYLTSTDGFSAGGHRPHNALASYGGFVNPTPYANEIGLRMLIGGAVREAATRNMKIVPVFSNYSYHGPVFRTMLRVEPGKWLRNRNYGFIVYCKLCGQSQDIQFEDLGEIACRCSHVKAKGSLVVSGPLWLGPLHETEHVKSMIELARQWGWIKALGERSRSDSPADMRILEQLLEVMVDESQPSLPSGYIEMHEVGKRGKLQTTPRRNDFIQLLQQEGFVASRSHVNANAVKTNCPMDKCIELARSMNASSQPRQVATSNGTGSKC
;
A
#
# COMPACT_ATOMS: atom_id res chain seq x y z
N MET A 1 20.28 -23.81 56.21
CA MET A 1 21.43 -23.05 55.69
C MET A 1 20.90 -21.83 54.95
N SER A 2 21.12 -20.66 55.57
CA SER A 2 21.37 -19.33 55.00
C SER A 2 20.34 -18.63 54.08
N PHE A 3 19.75 -17.57 54.66
CA PHE A 3 19.23 -16.37 54.01
C PHE A 3 20.32 -15.57 53.24
N LEU A 4 19.96 -14.86 52.16
CA LEU A 4 20.04 -13.38 52.02
C LEU A 4 19.87 -12.87 50.56
N ALA A 5 18.87 -12.00 50.38
CA ALA A 5 18.81 -10.69 49.70
C ALA A 5 19.42 -10.40 48.28
N GLY A 6 18.64 -9.62 47.52
CA GLY A 6 19.05 -8.68 46.44
C GLY A 6 18.62 -9.12 45.03
N HIS A 7 18.09 -8.32 44.11
CA HIS A 7 18.27 -6.89 43.84
C HIS A 7 17.06 -6.32 43.07
N SER A 8 16.57 -5.15 43.51
CA SER A 8 15.74 -4.23 42.73
C SER A 8 16.58 -2.99 42.43
N HIS A 9 16.82 -2.69 41.15
CA HIS A 9 17.55 -1.48 40.75
C HIS A 9 16.60 -0.27 40.57
N PRO A 10 16.97 0.91 41.08
CA PRO A 10 16.13 2.11 41.08
C PRO A 10 16.34 2.98 39.83
N ALA A 11 15.33 3.81 39.57
CA ALA A 11 15.32 4.87 38.58
C ALA A 11 16.44 5.91 38.82
N MET A 12 17.17 6.26 37.76
CA MET A 12 18.11 7.37 37.75
C MET A 12 17.34 8.70 37.70
N VAL A 13 17.31 9.38 38.84
CA VAL A 13 17.05 10.83 38.93
C VAL A 13 18.40 11.52 38.83
N VAL A 14 18.64 12.26 37.74
CA VAL A 14 19.83 13.09 37.59
C VAL A 14 19.57 14.44 38.26
N GLN A 15 20.27 14.65 39.37
CA GLN A 15 20.26 15.86 40.19
C GLN A 15 21.27 16.88 39.61
N CYS A 16 20.81 17.99 39.05
CA CYS A 16 21.68 19.10 38.67
C CYS A 16 22.06 19.92 39.92
N ARG A 17 23.36 19.97 40.23
CA ARG A 17 23.94 20.86 41.25
C ARG A 17 23.99 22.29 40.73
N GLY A 18 23.52 23.23 41.55
CA GLY A 18 23.66 24.66 41.30
C GLY A 18 25.06 25.17 41.68
N ILE A 19 25.51 26.19 40.95
CA ILE A 19 26.50 27.17 41.38
C ILE A 19 25.91 28.54 41.00
N GLY A 20 25.87 29.45 41.97
CA GLY A 20 25.11 30.70 41.91
C GLY A 20 25.79 31.88 41.23
N GLY A 21 25.08 33.01 41.18
CA GLY A 21 25.60 34.32 40.82
C GLY A 21 24.51 35.25 40.27
N PHE A 22 24.20 36.33 40.99
CA PHE A 22 23.23 37.37 40.65
C PHE A 22 23.58 38.12 39.35
N SER A 23 22.59 38.41 38.50
CA SER A 23 22.39 39.73 37.88
C SER A 23 21.02 39.79 37.17
N SER A 24 20.25 40.85 37.43
CA SER A 24 19.01 41.15 36.72
C SER A 24 19.33 41.56 35.28
N MET A 25 19.05 40.68 34.32
CA MET A 25 18.96 41.05 32.91
C MET A 25 17.57 40.66 32.41
N ALA A 26 16.85 41.65 31.89
CA ALA A 26 15.61 41.47 31.18
C ALA A 26 15.82 40.42 30.07
N LEU A 27 15.14 39.28 30.20
CA LEU A 27 15.03 38.29 29.14
C LEU A 27 14.14 38.90 28.06
N SER A 28 14.77 39.53 27.06
CA SER A 28 14.14 39.69 25.76
C SER A 28 13.75 38.30 25.26
N ALA A 29 12.47 38.12 24.95
CA ALA A 29 11.99 36.92 24.29
C ALA A 29 12.90 36.63 23.08
N PRO A 30 13.39 35.39 22.90
CA PRO A 30 14.09 35.05 21.67
C PRO A 30 13.08 35.27 20.54
N CYS A 31 13.41 36.23 19.67
CA CYS A 31 12.72 36.44 18.42
C CYS A 31 12.82 35.12 17.65
N LEU A 32 11.76 34.31 17.71
CA LEU A 32 11.58 33.15 16.86
C LEU A 32 11.66 33.69 15.44
N SER A 33 12.74 33.35 14.74
CA SER A 33 12.83 33.61 13.31
C SER A 33 11.59 33.02 12.66
N PRO A 34 10.93 33.73 11.72
CA PRO A 34 9.78 33.20 11.05
C PRO A 34 10.23 31.95 10.30
N VAL A 35 9.81 30.77 10.78
CA VAL A 35 9.91 29.53 10.03
C VAL A 35 9.20 29.82 8.71
N ARG A 36 9.96 29.99 7.62
CA ARG A 36 9.39 30.22 6.29
C ARG A 36 8.43 29.06 6.02
N MET A 37 7.14 29.35 6.06
CA MET A 37 6.10 28.39 5.72
C MET A 37 6.24 28.09 4.22
N LEU A 38 6.90 26.99 3.89
CA LEU A 38 7.08 26.56 2.52
C LEU A 38 5.74 26.09 1.99
N ALA A 39 5.11 26.91 1.15
CA ALA A 39 3.97 26.50 0.36
C ALA A 39 4.37 25.32 -0.54
N GLN A 40 3.50 24.32 -0.62
CA GLN A 40 3.59 23.18 -1.51
C GLN A 40 2.31 23.10 -2.34
N GLU A 41 2.36 22.35 -3.43
CA GLU A 41 1.21 22.12 -4.29
C GLU A 41 1.17 20.66 -4.73
N GLU A 42 -0.02 20.07 -4.73
CA GLU A 42 -0.30 18.78 -5.35
C GLU A 42 -1.53 18.89 -6.26
N ARG A 43 -1.34 18.61 -7.57
CA ARG A 43 -2.43 18.62 -8.56
C ARG A 43 -3.22 19.96 -8.52
N GLY A 44 -2.52 21.09 -8.49
CA GLY A 44 -3.14 22.42 -8.44
C GLY A 44 -3.70 22.83 -7.08
N VAL A 45 -3.53 22.02 -6.04
CA VAL A 45 -4.04 22.32 -4.69
C VAL A 45 -2.89 22.80 -3.80
N PRO A 46 -2.85 24.10 -3.43
CA PRO A 46 -1.83 24.64 -2.55
C PRO A 46 -2.12 24.28 -1.08
N PHE A 47 -1.06 24.09 -0.31
CA PHE A 47 -1.12 23.91 1.14
C PHE A 47 0.22 24.30 1.78
N GLN A 48 0.20 24.54 3.09
CA GLN A 48 1.39 24.85 3.86
C GLN A 48 1.80 23.64 4.70
N VAL A 49 3.10 23.33 4.73
CA VAL A 49 3.59 22.16 5.49
C VAL A 49 3.80 22.49 6.97
N GLY A 50 4.27 23.71 7.27
CA GLY A 50 4.61 24.10 8.64
C GLY A 50 5.64 23.14 9.28
N PRO A 51 5.50 22.79 10.58
CA PRO A 51 6.37 21.83 11.25
C PRO A 51 6.03 20.35 10.98
N ALA A 52 4.98 20.07 10.19
CA ALA A 52 4.50 18.71 9.98
C ALA A 52 5.48 17.85 9.18
N PHE A 53 5.39 16.53 9.38
CA PHE A 53 6.00 15.57 8.47
C PHE A 53 5.27 15.59 7.12
N TYR A 54 6.00 15.85 6.04
CA TYR A 54 5.47 15.78 4.68
C TYR A 54 6.45 15.06 3.76
N ARG A 55 5.92 14.15 2.95
CA ARG A 55 6.68 13.39 1.95
C ARG A 55 6.05 13.53 0.57
N ARG A 56 6.73 14.26 -0.32
CA ARG A 56 6.28 14.47 -1.71
C ARG A 56 6.14 13.16 -2.50
N GLN A 57 6.99 12.17 -2.24
CA GLN A 57 6.92 10.86 -2.91
C GLN A 57 5.63 10.08 -2.59
N SER A 58 4.86 10.47 -1.57
CA SER A 58 3.54 9.88 -1.29
C SER A 58 2.38 10.54 -2.06
N SER A 59 2.66 11.52 -2.94
CA SER A 59 1.62 12.20 -3.73
C SER A 59 0.81 11.23 -4.58
N LEU A 60 1.47 10.24 -5.19
CA LEU A 60 0.81 9.22 -6.01
C LEU A 60 -0.22 8.40 -5.20
N ALA A 61 0.10 8.06 -3.95
CA ALA A 61 -0.83 7.36 -3.08
C ALA A 61 -2.02 8.24 -2.64
N ARG A 62 -1.78 9.55 -2.47
CA ARG A 62 -2.85 10.53 -2.23
C ARG A 62 -3.75 10.66 -3.45
N ASP A 63 -3.18 10.74 -4.66
CA ASP A 63 -3.94 10.79 -5.92
C ASP A 63 -4.93 9.61 -6.03
N LEU A 64 -4.49 8.38 -5.73
CA LEU A 64 -5.37 7.20 -5.73
C LEU A 64 -6.52 7.32 -4.71
N GLY A 65 -6.22 7.82 -3.50
CA GLY A 65 -7.23 8.07 -2.45
C GLY A 65 -8.27 9.10 -2.88
N ILE A 66 -7.84 10.21 -3.48
CA ILE A 66 -8.73 11.26 -3.99
C ILE A 66 -9.61 10.77 -5.14
N LEU A 67 -9.03 10.07 -6.12
CA LEU A 67 -9.79 9.51 -7.25
C LEU A 67 -10.92 8.60 -6.74
N LEU A 68 -10.63 7.70 -5.81
CA LEU A 68 -11.67 6.81 -5.30
C LEU A 68 -12.69 7.53 -4.42
N ALA A 69 -12.26 8.48 -3.58
CA ALA A 69 -13.18 9.28 -2.77
C ALA A 69 -14.19 10.05 -3.66
N ALA A 70 -13.71 10.64 -4.75
CA ALA A 70 -14.55 11.34 -5.71
C ALA A 70 -15.54 10.41 -6.43
N LEU A 71 -15.08 9.23 -6.86
CA LEU A 71 -15.96 8.21 -7.44
C LEU A 71 -17.02 7.74 -6.44
N HIS A 72 -16.63 7.52 -5.19
CA HIS A 72 -17.57 7.14 -4.13
C HIS A 72 -18.66 8.20 -3.98
N ARG A 73 -18.28 9.48 -3.90
CA ARG A 73 -19.24 10.58 -3.84
C ARG A 73 -20.17 10.62 -5.06
N GLN A 74 -19.64 10.42 -6.27
CA GLN A 74 -20.44 10.39 -7.50
C GLN A 74 -21.48 9.26 -7.47
N GLN A 75 -21.14 8.12 -6.88
CA GLN A 75 -22.00 6.95 -6.79
C GLN A 75 -23.07 7.06 -5.68
N THR A 76 -22.71 7.60 -4.51
CA THR A 76 -23.58 7.62 -3.32
C THR A 76 -24.29 8.95 -3.09
N GLY A 77 -23.84 10.02 -3.76
CA GLY A 77 -24.34 11.38 -3.58
C GLY A 77 -23.82 12.10 -2.33
N GLN A 78 -23.04 11.44 -1.47
CA GLN A 78 -22.49 12.01 -0.24
C GLN A 78 -21.07 11.48 0.06
N LEU A 79 -20.28 12.26 0.76
CA LEU A 79 -18.93 11.90 1.19
C LEU A 79 -18.56 12.65 2.47
N ARG A 80 -18.72 11.97 3.60
CA ARG A 80 -18.16 12.38 4.90
C ARG A 80 -16.83 11.66 5.12
N VAL A 81 -15.76 12.43 5.31
CA VAL A 81 -14.41 11.92 5.48
C VAL A 81 -13.91 12.15 6.90
N LEU A 82 -13.27 11.14 7.47
CA LEU A 82 -12.46 11.24 8.69
C LEU A 82 -11.00 10.95 8.32
N ASP A 83 -10.16 11.97 8.33
CA ASP A 83 -8.71 11.86 8.17
C ASP A 83 -8.09 11.78 9.57
N VAL A 84 -7.70 10.58 9.98
CA VAL A 84 -7.43 10.24 11.39
C VAL A 84 -6.07 10.76 11.87
N MET A 85 -5.10 10.85 10.96
CA MET A 85 -3.71 11.24 11.24
C MET A 85 -3.23 12.21 10.15
N SER A 86 -3.78 13.43 10.18
CA SER A 86 -3.78 14.37 9.06
C SER A 86 -2.43 15.00 8.74
N GLY A 87 -1.48 15.06 9.69
CA GLY A 87 -0.22 15.79 9.50
C GLY A 87 -0.49 17.26 9.18
N CYS A 88 0.00 17.75 8.04
CA CYS A 88 -0.32 19.11 7.57
C CYS A 88 -1.73 19.24 6.94
N GLY A 89 -2.49 18.16 6.82
CA GLY A 89 -3.85 18.18 6.27
C GLY A 89 -3.93 18.12 4.74
N VAL A 90 -2.83 17.80 4.04
CA VAL A 90 -2.83 17.73 2.56
C VAL A 90 -3.91 16.79 2.01
N ARG A 91 -4.17 15.65 2.67
CA ARG A 91 -5.25 14.72 2.29
C ARG A 91 -6.61 15.37 2.55
N SER A 92 -6.85 15.88 3.75
CA SER A 92 -8.08 16.58 4.13
C SER A 92 -8.46 17.72 3.18
N VAL A 93 -7.50 18.59 2.85
CA VAL A 93 -7.68 19.69 1.89
C VAL A 93 -8.08 19.16 0.51
N ARG A 94 -7.40 18.13 0.02
CA ARG A 94 -7.69 17.53 -1.29
C ARG A 94 -9.03 16.77 -1.29
N TYR A 95 -9.42 16.14 -0.18
CA TYR A 95 -10.77 15.56 -0.05
C TYR A 95 -11.85 16.64 -0.15
N LEU A 96 -11.64 17.79 0.49
CA LEU A 96 -12.59 18.91 0.44
C LEU A 96 -12.72 19.52 -0.96
N LEU A 97 -11.59 19.79 -1.62
CA LEU A 97 -11.53 20.49 -2.91
C LEU A 97 -11.76 19.57 -4.12
N GLN A 98 -11.01 18.47 -4.20
CA GLN A 98 -10.98 17.61 -5.40
C GLN A 98 -12.03 16.50 -5.33
N ALA A 99 -12.17 15.83 -4.18
CA ALA A 99 -13.23 14.84 -3.99
C ALA A 99 -14.59 15.46 -3.66
N ARG A 100 -14.64 16.78 -3.44
CA ARG A 100 -15.83 17.55 -3.09
C ARG A 100 -16.56 17.00 -1.86
N ALA A 101 -15.81 16.49 -0.87
CA ALA A 101 -16.38 15.94 0.35
C ALA A 101 -17.35 16.93 1.02
N ASP A 102 -18.52 16.47 1.44
CA ASP A 102 -19.51 17.34 2.07
C ASP A 102 -19.05 17.72 3.48
N PHE A 103 -18.25 16.86 4.11
CA PHE A 103 -17.62 17.13 5.40
C PHE A 103 -16.28 16.42 5.53
N VAL A 104 -15.28 17.10 6.11
CA VAL A 104 -13.96 16.53 6.43
C VAL A 104 -13.61 16.79 7.89
N TRP A 105 -13.45 15.75 8.69
CA TRP A 105 -12.82 15.88 10.02
C TRP A 105 -11.35 15.47 9.91
N ALA A 106 -10.47 16.45 10.10
CA ALA A 106 -9.02 16.26 10.14
C ALA A 106 -8.54 16.16 11.60
N ASN A 107 -7.93 15.04 11.97
CA ASN A 107 -7.40 14.82 13.31
C ASN A 107 -5.90 14.59 13.27
N ASP A 108 -5.17 15.13 14.24
CA ASP A 108 -3.78 14.75 14.49
C ASP A 108 -3.47 14.86 15.98
N ALA A 109 -2.89 13.82 16.58
CA ALA A 109 -2.57 13.83 18.02
C ALA A 109 -1.49 14.88 18.39
N CYS A 110 -0.75 15.41 17.41
CA CYS A 110 0.21 16.47 17.61
C CYS A 110 -0.48 17.86 17.63
N ASN A 111 -0.67 18.41 18.83
CA ASN A 111 -1.31 19.72 19.01
C ASN A 111 -0.59 20.87 18.30
N GLU A 112 0.72 20.76 18.04
CA GLU A 112 1.49 21.75 17.28
C GLU A 112 1.03 21.89 15.82
N LEU A 113 0.27 20.91 15.31
CA LEU A 113 -0.26 20.90 13.95
C LEU A 113 -1.64 21.55 13.82
N MET A 114 -2.30 21.90 14.93
CA MET A 114 -3.67 22.44 14.88
C MET A 114 -3.75 23.76 14.11
N GLU A 115 -2.77 24.64 14.29
CA GLU A 115 -2.73 25.94 13.58
C GLU A 115 -2.56 25.74 12.06
N ILE A 116 -1.67 24.84 11.64
CA ILE A 116 -1.42 24.59 10.21
C ILE A 116 -2.61 23.86 9.55
N LEU A 117 -3.26 22.95 10.28
CA LEU A 117 -4.48 22.27 9.82
C LEU A 117 -5.62 23.27 9.62
N ALA A 118 -5.88 24.13 10.61
CA ALA A 118 -6.90 25.17 10.51
C ALA A 118 -6.62 26.14 9.36
N LEU A 119 -5.36 26.56 9.19
CA LEU A 119 -4.94 27.44 8.11
C LEU A 119 -5.23 26.82 6.75
N ASN A 120 -4.77 25.59 6.52
CA ASN A 120 -4.93 24.90 5.25
C ASN A 120 -6.41 24.61 4.91
N LEU A 121 -7.20 24.14 5.89
CA LEU A 121 -8.62 23.87 5.69
C LEU A 121 -9.45 25.14 5.47
N SER A 122 -9.14 26.22 6.19
CA SER A 122 -9.83 27.50 5.98
C SER A 122 -9.53 28.11 4.60
N GLN A 123 -8.30 27.96 4.10
CA GLN A 123 -7.94 28.36 2.72
C GLN A 123 -8.66 27.49 1.70
N ALA A 124 -8.73 26.19 1.92
CA ALA A 124 -9.43 25.25 1.06
C ALA A 124 -10.94 25.53 1.01
N GLN A 125 -11.59 25.83 2.14
CA GLN A 125 -13.00 26.18 2.14
C GLN A 125 -13.25 27.46 1.34
N LYS A 126 -12.42 28.51 1.50
CA LYS A 126 -12.54 29.74 0.72
C LYS A 126 -12.43 29.49 -0.78
N ALA A 127 -11.44 28.70 -1.20
CA ALA A 127 -11.28 28.33 -2.60
C ALA A 127 -12.46 27.49 -3.13
N ALA A 128 -13.04 26.61 -2.30
CA ALA A 128 -14.24 25.87 -2.67
C ALA A 128 -15.42 26.81 -2.91
N THR A 129 -15.66 27.81 -2.04
CA THR A 129 -16.83 28.69 -2.15
C THR A 129 -16.90 29.54 -3.41
N GLU A 130 -15.81 29.71 -4.14
CA GLU A 130 -15.79 30.41 -5.44
C GLU A 130 -16.49 29.60 -6.55
N ASP A 131 -16.58 28.27 -6.38
CA ASP A 131 -17.15 27.32 -7.37
C ASP A 131 -18.58 26.84 -7.04
N PHE A 132 -19.13 27.19 -5.86
CA PHE A 132 -20.44 26.72 -5.38
C PHE A 132 -21.51 27.83 -5.40
N GLU A 133 -22.78 27.45 -5.57
CA GLU A 133 -23.89 28.38 -5.37
C GLU A 133 -23.90 28.90 -3.92
N ALA A 134 -24.22 30.19 -3.73
CA ALA A 134 -24.05 30.94 -2.48
C ALA A 134 -24.66 30.27 -1.21
N ARG A 135 -25.62 29.35 -1.35
CA ARG A 135 -26.25 28.63 -0.22
C ARG A 135 -25.43 27.48 0.35
N GLU A 136 -24.53 26.86 -0.41
CA GLU A 136 -23.65 25.78 0.11
C GLU A 136 -22.36 26.32 0.73
N ALA A 137 -22.06 27.61 0.51
CA ALA A 137 -20.84 28.26 0.96
C ALA A 137 -20.79 28.56 2.48
N GLU A 138 -21.95 28.64 3.13
CA GLU A 138 -22.08 29.03 4.55
C GLU A 138 -22.02 27.86 5.54
N LEU A 139 -22.05 26.61 5.06
CA LEU A 139 -21.95 25.44 5.93
C LEU A 139 -20.49 25.19 6.34
N GLU A 140 -20.25 24.96 7.63
CA GLU A 140 -18.95 24.52 8.11
C GLU A 140 -18.70 23.08 7.63
N ARG A 141 -17.86 22.93 6.60
CA ARG A 141 -17.59 21.66 5.91
C ARG A 141 -16.38 20.92 6.47
N TRP A 142 -15.78 21.41 7.55
CA TRP A 142 -14.65 20.74 8.17
C TRP A 142 -14.61 20.91 9.69
N ARG A 143 -13.87 20.02 10.34
CA ARG A 143 -13.56 20.08 11.77
C ARG A 143 -12.12 19.64 11.99
N ILE A 144 -11.46 20.20 13.01
CA ILE A 144 -10.17 19.71 13.49
C ILE A 144 -10.26 19.13 14.90
N SER A 145 -9.37 18.20 15.23
CA SER A 145 -9.15 17.75 16.61
C SER A 145 -7.72 17.28 16.87
N GLY A 146 -7.31 17.36 18.14
CA GLY A 146 -6.03 16.90 18.65
C GLY A 146 -6.11 15.58 19.43
N GLU A 147 -6.88 14.60 18.95
CA GLU A 147 -7.18 13.37 19.70
C GLU A 147 -6.29 12.20 19.29
N ASP A 148 -6.03 11.30 20.25
CA ASP A 148 -5.51 9.96 19.93
C ASP A 148 -6.46 9.24 18.95
N ALA A 149 -5.88 8.60 17.93
CA ALA A 149 -6.61 7.98 16.84
C ALA A 149 -7.61 6.91 17.32
N ASN A 150 -7.23 6.06 18.29
CA ASN A 150 -8.12 5.04 18.82
C ASN A 150 -9.26 5.65 19.63
N LYS A 151 -8.95 6.62 20.49
CA LYS A 151 -9.96 7.35 21.27
C LYS A 151 -10.98 8.04 20.36
N LEU A 152 -10.51 8.69 19.31
CA LEU A 152 -11.36 9.37 18.32
C LEU A 152 -12.31 8.38 17.63
N LEU A 153 -11.77 7.30 17.06
CA LEU A 153 -12.54 6.32 16.28
C LEU A 153 -13.56 5.59 17.15
N LEU A 154 -13.16 5.14 18.35
CA LEU A 154 -14.09 4.53 19.31
C LEU A 154 -15.15 5.53 19.79
N GLY A 155 -14.77 6.78 20.01
CA GLY A 155 -15.69 7.86 20.35
C GLY A 155 -16.75 8.07 19.26
N CYS A 156 -16.34 8.07 17.99
CA CYS A 156 -17.26 8.15 16.85
C CYS A 156 -18.24 6.97 16.84
N ALA A 157 -17.75 5.74 17.03
CA ALA A 157 -18.59 4.55 17.09
C ALA A 157 -19.61 4.60 18.25
N VAL A 158 -19.19 5.06 19.45
CA VAL A 158 -20.07 5.23 20.62
C VAL A 158 -21.15 6.28 20.36
N ARG A 159 -20.79 7.40 19.71
CA ARG A 159 -21.73 8.46 19.33
C ARG A 159 -22.57 8.12 18.10
N ARG A 160 -22.32 6.98 17.46
CA ARG A 160 -22.94 6.56 16.18
C ARG A 160 -22.72 7.57 15.05
N GLU A 161 -21.54 8.20 15.06
CA GLU A 161 -21.07 9.07 14.00
C GLU A 161 -20.30 8.22 12.98
N TYR A 162 -20.91 7.99 11.81
CA TYR A 162 -20.33 7.16 10.77
C TYR A 162 -19.86 7.95 9.55
N TYR A 163 -18.77 7.49 8.95
CA TYR A 163 -18.11 8.14 7.81
C TYR A 163 -18.16 7.28 6.55
N ASP A 164 -18.24 7.93 5.40
CA ASP A 164 -18.20 7.29 4.09
C ASP A 164 -16.76 6.89 3.73
N LEU A 165 -15.76 7.64 4.21
CA LEU A 165 -14.34 7.32 4.08
C LEU A 165 -13.60 7.59 5.40
N ILE A 166 -12.83 6.62 5.88
CA ILE A 166 -11.89 6.79 7.00
C ILE A 166 -10.48 6.57 6.48
N ASP A 167 -9.61 7.58 6.60
CA ASP A 167 -8.21 7.53 6.17
C ASP A 167 -7.29 7.42 7.40
N VAL A 168 -6.54 6.32 7.48
CA VAL A 168 -5.63 5.98 8.59
C VAL A 168 -4.21 5.91 8.03
N ASP A 169 -3.54 7.06 7.95
CA ASP A 169 -2.16 7.19 7.44
C ASP A 169 -1.11 7.04 8.58
N SER A 170 -1.08 5.87 9.23
CA SER A 170 -0.23 5.62 10.40
C SER A 170 1.25 5.38 10.07
N PHE A 171 2.12 5.63 11.06
CA PHE A 171 3.51 5.15 11.04
C PHE A 171 3.61 3.80 11.75
N GLY A 172 4.38 2.87 11.17
CA GLY A 172 4.64 1.55 11.73
C GLY A 172 3.52 0.56 11.45
N SER A 173 3.11 -0.18 12.47
CA SER A 173 2.12 -1.27 12.42
C SER A 173 0.91 -1.00 13.31
N ASP A 174 0.38 0.22 13.29
CA ASP A 174 -0.73 0.65 14.15
C ASP A 174 -2.07 0.01 13.75
N THR A 175 -2.12 -1.30 13.96
CA THR A 175 -3.28 -2.18 13.83
C THR A 175 -4.32 -1.92 14.91
N LEU A 176 -4.01 -1.12 15.92
CA LEU A 176 -4.97 -0.77 16.97
C LEU A 176 -6.13 0.03 16.38
N CYS A 177 -5.85 0.89 15.40
CA CYS A 177 -6.87 1.71 14.73
C CYS A 177 -7.80 0.91 13.81
N LEU A 178 -7.45 -0.32 13.42
CA LEU A 178 -8.19 -1.10 12.43
C LEU A 178 -9.60 -1.48 12.91
N GLY A 179 -9.70 -2.11 14.08
CA GLY A 179 -11.00 -2.48 14.67
C GLY A 179 -11.92 -1.28 14.92
N PRO A 180 -11.43 -0.19 15.54
CA PRO A 180 -12.15 1.06 15.70
C PRO A 180 -12.59 1.72 14.38
N ALA A 181 -11.73 1.74 13.35
CA ALA A 181 -12.09 2.27 12.03
C ALA A 181 -13.25 1.49 11.41
N LEU A 182 -13.22 0.16 11.49
CA LEU A 182 -14.33 -0.68 11.04
C LEU A 182 -15.63 -0.45 11.83
N ALA A 183 -15.54 0.00 13.08
CA ALA A 183 -16.72 0.33 13.90
C ALA A 183 -17.30 1.73 13.60
N ALA A 184 -16.51 2.63 13.00
CA ALA A 184 -16.90 4.01 12.68
C ALA A 184 -17.19 4.25 11.19
N VAL A 185 -16.91 3.29 10.32
CA VAL A 185 -17.22 3.39 8.88
C VAL A 185 -18.66 2.97 8.60
N LYS A 186 -19.31 3.63 7.64
CA LYS A 186 -20.62 3.22 7.13
C LYS A 186 -20.52 1.88 6.39
N HIS A 187 -21.63 1.14 6.35
CA HIS A 187 -21.75 0.02 5.42
C HIS A 187 -21.69 0.52 3.97
N GLY A 188 -20.87 -0.13 3.15
CA GLY A 188 -20.52 0.32 1.80
C GLY A 188 -19.44 1.42 1.77
N GLY A 189 -19.00 1.90 2.93
CA GLY A 189 -17.95 2.90 3.06
C GLY A 189 -16.55 2.35 2.83
N LEU A 190 -15.59 3.27 2.83
CA LEU A 190 -14.20 3.04 2.50
C LEU A 190 -13.30 3.22 3.73
N VAL A 191 -12.28 2.38 3.87
CA VAL A 191 -11.21 2.53 4.85
C VAL A 191 -9.87 2.50 4.12
N TYR A 192 -9.14 3.62 4.15
CA TYR A 192 -7.81 3.72 3.59
C TYR A 192 -6.77 3.46 4.67
N LEU A 193 -6.04 2.36 4.58
CA LEU A 193 -5.06 1.96 5.59
C LEU A 193 -3.65 2.15 5.05
N THR A 194 -2.77 2.73 5.88
CA THR A 194 -1.32 2.74 5.66
C THR A 194 -0.60 1.98 6.78
N SER A 195 0.38 1.18 6.38
CA SER A 195 1.39 0.58 7.26
C SER A 195 2.79 0.84 6.71
N THR A 196 3.75 1.09 7.58
CA THR A 196 5.18 1.22 7.22
C THR A 196 6.04 0.11 7.83
N ASP A 197 5.43 -0.98 8.27
CA ASP A 197 6.13 -2.11 8.92
C ASP A 197 6.74 -3.08 7.90
N GLY A 198 7.80 -2.60 7.24
CA GLY A 198 8.59 -3.41 6.30
C GLY A 198 9.32 -4.59 6.95
N PHE A 199 9.62 -4.52 8.25
CA PHE A 199 10.32 -5.60 8.96
C PHE A 199 9.43 -6.83 9.16
N SER A 200 8.18 -6.62 9.56
CA SER A 200 7.19 -7.71 9.66
C SER A 200 6.84 -8.24 8.27
N ALA A 201 6.62 -7.35 7.28
CA ALA A 201 6.35 -7.74 5.90
C ALA A 201 7.48 -8.58 5.27
N GLY A 202 8.74 -8.27 5.60
CA GLY A 202 9.93 -9.03 5.20
C GLY A 202 10.10 -10.38 5.90
N GLY A 203 9.26 -10.69 6.90
CA GLY A 203 9.39 -11.90 7.71
C GLY A 203 10.57 -11.88 8.69
N HIS A 204 11.13 -10.71 9.00
CA HIS A 204 12.21 -10.56 9.97
C HIS A 204 11.70 -10.49 11.42
N ARG A 205 10.40 -10.19 11.61
CA ARG A 205 9.72 -10.16 12.91
C ARG A 205 8.41 -10.96 12.86
N PRO A 206 8.47 -12.28 12.65
CA PRO A 206 7.27 -13.10 12.44
C PRO A 206 6.29 -13.07 13.63
N HIS A 207 6.79 -12.97 14.86
CA HIS A 207 5.94 -12.85 16.05
C HIS A 207 5.25 -11.49 16.16
N ASN A 208 5.88 -10.40 15.70
CA ASN A 208 5.23 -9.09 15.61
C ASN A 208 4.15 -9.11 14.53
N ALA A 209 4.43 -9.71 13.36
CA ALA A 209 3.43 -9.90 12.32
C ALA A 209 2.21 -10.67 12.85
N LEU A 210 2.45 -11.74 13.62
CA LEU A 210 1.40 -12.54 14.24
C LEU A 210 0.60 -11.72 15.27
N ALA A 211 1.27 -10.97 16.14
CA ALA A 211 0.60 -10.16 17.16
C ALA A 211 -0.24 -9.03 16.56
N SER A 212 0.32 -8.28 15.61
CA SER A 212 -0.35 -7.11 15.03
C SER A 212 -1.43 -7.51 14.01
N TYR A 213 -1.13 -8.44 13.10
CA TYR A 213 -2.00 -8.75 11.95
C TYR A 213 -2.66 -10.14 12.00
N GLY A 214 -2.21 -11.02 12.90
CA GLY A 214 -2.72 -12.39 13.01
C GLY A 214 -2.14 -13.36 12.00
N GLY A 215 -1.16 -12.94 11.20
CA GLY A 215 -0.47 -13.78 10.23
C GLY A 215 0.98 -14.01 10.65
N PHE A 216 1.44 -15.26 10.59
CA PHE A 216 2.86 -15.57 10.76
C PHE A 216 3.56 -15.43 9.41
N VAL A 217 4.40 -14.41 9.26
CA VAL A 217 5.07 -14.10 7.99
C VAL A 217 6.52 -14.56 8.01
N ASN A 218 6.88 -15.43 7.07
CA ASN A 218 8.25 -15.84 6.84
C ASN A 218 8.87 -15.12 5.62
N PRO A 219 10.21 -15.03 5.55
CA PRO A 219 10.90 -14.42 4.41
C PRO A 219 10.61 -15.13 3.09
N THR A 220 10.24 -14.36 2.07
CA THR A 220 10.00 -14.80 0.69
C THR A 220 10.54 -13.76 -0.30
N PRO A 221 10.80 -14.11 -1.58
CA PRO A 221 11.33 -13.17 -2.57
C PRO A 221 10.41 -11.98 -2.90
N TYR A 222 9.13 -12.07 -2.52
CA TYR A 222 8.09 -11.08 -2.81
C TYR A 222 7.49 -10.48 -1.53
N ALA A 223 8.36 -10.23 -0.53
CA ALA A 223 8.01 -9.62 0.75
C ALA A 223 7.14 -8.36 0.65
N ASN A 224 7.36 -7.53 -0.37
CA ASN A 224 6.60 -6.30 -0.55
C ASN A 224 5.12 -6.55 -0.88
N GLU A 225 4.82 -7.61 -1.63
CA GLU A 225 3.44 -8.04 -1.85
C GLU A 225 2.85 -8.71 -0.61
N ILE A 226 3.66 -9.48 0.12
CA ILE A 226 3.27 -10.08 1.40
C ILE A 226 2.83 -9.01 2.40
N GLY A 227 3.52 -7.86 2.46
CA GLY A 227 3.12 -6.75 3.31
C GLY A 227 1.71 -6.22 3.02
N LEU A 228 1.34 -6.07 1.75
CA LEU A 228 -0.03 -5.69 1.36
C LEU A 228 -1.04 -6.77 1.78
N ARG A 229 -0.74 -8.04 1.50
CA ARG A 229 -1.60 -9.18 1.82
C ARG A 229 -1.77 -9.40 3.33
N MET A 230 -0.74 -9.08 4.11
CA MET A 230 -0.76 -9.10 5.57
C MET A 230 -1.67 -8.01 6.13
N LEU A 231 -1.56 -6.78 5.61
CA LEU A 231 -2.41 -5.66 6.03
C LEU A 231 -3.88 -5.94 5.72
N ILE A 232 -4.19 -6.40 4.50
CA ILE A 232 -5.56 -6.79 4.12
C ILE A 232 -6.03 -7.98 4.96
N GLY A 233 -5.17 -8.97 5.19
CA GLY A 233 -5.49 -10.14 6.00
C GLY A 233 -5.87 -9.80 7.44
N GLY A 234 -5.19 -8.82 8.05
CA GLY A 234 -5.56 -8.27 9.35
C GLY A 234 -6.95 -7.62 9.32
N ALA A 235 -7.23 -6.79 8.32
CA ALA A 235 -8.54 -6.15 8.13
C ALA A 235 -9.67 -7.17 7.96
N VAL A 236 -9.43 -8.21 7.17
CA VAL A 236 -10.35 -9.32 6.94
C VAL A 236 -10.71 -10.03 8.25
N ARG A 237 -9.70 -10.33 9.08
CA ARG A 237 -9.91 -10.95 10.39
C ARG A 237 -10.76 -10.06 11.32
N GLU A 238 -10.44 -8.77 11.39
CA GLU A 238 -11.19 -7.82 12.22
C GLU A 238 -12.63 -7.61 11.74
N ALA A 239 -12.86 -7.59 10.43
CA ALA A 239 -14.19 -7.45 9.86
C ALA A 239 -15.07 -8.68 10.09
N ALA A 240 -14.48 -9.88 10.02
CA ALA A 240 -15.21 -11.13 10.17
C ALA A 240 -15.88 -11.26 11.55
N THR A 241 -15.24 -10.78 12.62
CA THR A 241 -15.83 -10.78 13.98
C THR A 241 -17.01 -9.82 14.12
N ARG A 242 -17.21 -8.92 13.16
CA ARG A 242 -18.25 -7.88 13.13
C ARG A 242 -19.34 -8.13 12.09
N ASN A 243 -19.39 -9.32 11.49
CA ASN A 243 -20.27 -9.63 10.35
C ASN A 243 -20.10 -8.65 9.18
N MET A 244 -18.85 -8.26 8.92
CA MET A 244 -18.47 -7.43 7.80
C MET A 244 -17.53 -8.22 6.87
N LYS A 245 -17.56 -7.84 5.60
CA LYS A 245 -16.66 -8.31 4.55
C LYS A 245 -15.79 -7.15 4.08
N ILE A 246 -14.54 -7.48 3.76
CA ILE A 246 -13.57 -6.55 3.20
C ILE A 246 -13.38 -6.87 1.73
N VAL A 247 -13.48 -5.84 0.89
CA VAL A 247 -13.17 -5.90 -0.54
C VAL A 247 -12.04 -4.91 -0.83
N PRO A 248 -10.82 -5.37 -1.17
CA PRO A 248 -9.75 -4.49 -1.59
C PRO A 248 -10.09 -3.82 -2.93
N VAL A 249 -10.20 -2.49 -2.94
CA VAL A 249 -10.47 -1.72 -4.16
C VAL A 249 -9.16 -1.45 -4.90
N PHE A 250 -8.13 -1.03 -4.17
CA PHE A 250 -6.75 -1.00 -4.67
C PHE A 250 -5.76 -1.16 -3.52
N SER A 251 -4.55 -1.60 -3.85
CA SER A 251 -3.42 -1.63 -2.93
C SER A 251 -2.18 -1.01 -3.58
N ASN A 252 -1.32 -0.35 -2.83
CA ASN A 252 -0.14 0.31 -3.38
C ASN A 252 1.07 0.15 -2.45
N TYR A 253 2.20 -0.24 -3.02
CA TYR A 253 3.48 -0.29 -2.34
C TYR A 253 4.38 0.87 -2.78
N SER A 254 4.99 1.57 -1.82
CA SER A 254 5.97 2.64 -2.10
C SER A 254 7.36 2.29 -1.53
N TYR A 255 8.37 2.24 -2.39
CA TYR A 255 9.72 1.77 -2.05
C TYR A 255 10.51 2.70 -1.11
N HIS A 256 10.19 3.99 -1.06
CA HIS A 256 10.98 5.01 -0.35
C HIS A 256 10.95 4.91 1.20
N GLY A 257 10.34 3.88 1.77
CA GLY A 257 10.25 3.67 3.22
C GLY A 257 9.26 2.57 3.57
N PRO A 258 9.48 1.35 3.05
CA PRO A 258 8.46 0.36 2.65
C PRO A 258 7.06 0.69 3.18
N VAL A 259 6.27 1.36 2.34
CA VAL A 259 4.92 1.81 2.72
C VAL A 259 3.89 0.97 1.99
N PHE A 260 3.03 0.32 2.77
CA PHE A 260 1.94 -0.55 2.31
C PHE A 260 0.64 0.21 2.50
N ARG A 261 -0.11 0.41 1.41
CA ARG A 261 -1.41 1.07 1.47
C ARG A 261 -2.48 0.22 0.83
N THR A 262 -3.65 0.17 1.44
CA THR A 262 -4.80 -0.54 0.86
C THR A 262 -6.07 0.23 1.14
N MET A 263 -6.86 0.43 0.10
CA MET A 263 -8.17 1.04 0.17
C MET A 263 -9.21 -0.07 0.13
N LEU A 264 -9.97 -0.18 1.22
CA LEU A 264 -10.87 -1.30 1.48
C LEU A 264 -12.31 -0.79 1.48
N ARG A 265 -13.19 -1.45 0.73
CA ARG A 265 -14.64 -1.27 0.89
C ARG A 265 -15.15 -2.25 1.95
N VAL A 266 -15.97 -1.74 2.87
CA VAL A 266 -16.55 -2.51 3.98
C VAL A 266 -18.00 -2.81 3.70
N GLU A 267 -18.32 -4.08 3.51
CA GLU A 267 -19.68 -4.53 3.16
C GLU A 267 -20.30 -5.35 4.31
N PRO A 268 -21.63 -5.29 4.51
CA PRO A 268 -22.28 -6.24 5.41
C PRO A 268 -22.12 -7.67 4.91
N GLY A 269 -21.82 -8.62 5.80
CA GLY A 269 -21.83 -10.02 5.43
C GLY A 269 -21.24 -10.99 6.44
N LYS A 270 -21.85 -12.17 6.54
CA LYS A 270 -21.34 -13.26 7.36
C LYS A 270 -20.15 -13.95 6.69
N TRP A 271 -19.22 -14.40 7.52
CA TRP A 271 -18.09 -15.23 7.11
C TRP A 271 -18.51 -16.70 7.00
N LEU A 272 -18.91 -17.16 5.80
CA LEU A 272 -19.39 -18.53 5.61
C LEU A 272 -18.41 -19.46 4.87
N ARG A 273 -17.44 -18.90 4.14
CA ARG A 273 -16.20 -19.53 3.62
C ARG A 273 -15.49 -18.47 2.79
N ASN A 274 -14.23 -18.13 3.08
CA ASN A 274 -13.48 -17.17 2.27
C ASN A 274 -12.25 -17.82 1.63
N ARG A 275 -12.34 -18.06 0.32
CA ARG A 275 -11.23 -18.62 -0.47
C ARG A 275 -10.04 -17.65 -0.60
N ASN A 276 -10.25 -16.38 -0.28
CA ASN A 276 -9.25 -15.33 -0.38
C ASN A 276 -8.51 -15.10 0.95
N TYR A 277 -8.65 -15.99 1.93
CA TYR A 277 -7.91 -15.89 3.20
C TYR A 277 -7.32 -17.24 3.58
N GLY A 278 -5.99 -17.34 3.59
CA GLY A 278 -5.28 -18.61 3.75
C GLY A 278 -3.77 -18.41 3.74
N PHE A 279 -3.01 -19.38 3.24
CA PHE A 279 -1.57 -19.45 3.42
C PHE A 279 -0.85 -19.39 2.08
N ILE A 280 0.30 -18.72 2.06
CA ILE A 280 1.20 -18.70 0.91
C ILE A 280 2.38 -19.61 1.22
N VAL A 281 2.60 -20.60 0.37
CA VAL A 281 3.70 -21.56 0.49
C VAL A 281 4.73 -21.31 -0.59
N TYR A 282 5.98 -21.13 -0.19
CA TYR A 282 7.12 -20.93 -1.09
C TYR A 282 8.13 -22.08 -0.96
N CYS A 283 8.48 -22.72 -2.05
CA CYS A 283 9.54 -23.71 -2.09
C CYS A 283 10.89 -23.05 -2.39
N LYS A 284 11.80 -23.06 -1.41
CA LYS A 284 13.15 -22.50 -1.54
C LYS A 284 14.01 -23.19 -2.61
N LEU A 285 13.70 -24.44 -2.95
CA LEU A 285 14.50 -25.24 -3.87
C LEU A 285 14.16 -24.96 -5.33
N CYS A 286 12.88 -25.03 -5.68
CA CYS A 286 12.44 -24.80 -7.07
C CYS A 286 11.97 -23.38 -7.32
N GLY A 287 11.57 -22.62 -6.29
CA GLY A 287 10.99 -21.28 -6.44
C GLY A 287 9.47 -21.25 -6.66
N GLN A 288 8.79 -22.41 -6.62
CA GLN A 288 7.33 -22.46 -6.75
C GLN A 288 6.66 -21.76 -5.56
N SER A 289 5.72 -20.86 -5.86
CA SER A 289 4.75 -20.29 -4.91
C SER A 289 3.39 -20.97 -5.10
N GLN A 290 2.65 -21.21 -4.02
CA GLN A 290 1.31 -21.79 -4.04
C GLN A 290 0.45 -21.19 -2.94
N ASP A 291 -0.83 -20.98 -3.26
CA ASP A 291 -1.83 -20.53 -2.30
C ASP A 291 -2.59 -21.74 -1.76
N ILE A 292 -2.67 -21.87 -0.43
CA ILE A 292 -3.22 -23.02 0.29
C ILE A 292 -4.34 -22.56 1.22
N GLN A 293 -5.47 -23.27 1.21
CA GLN A 293 -6.60 -22.99 2.08
C GLN A 293 -6.42 -23.65 3.45
N PHE A 294 -7.22 -23.24 4.44
CA PHE A 294 -7.19 -23.84 5.78
C PHE A 294 -7.44 -25.35 5.76
N GLU A 295 -8.36 -25.82 4.90
CA GLU A 295 -8.71 -27.23 4.80
C GLU A 295 -7.57 -28.10 4.21
N ASP A 296 -6.66 -27.49 3.46
CA ASP A 296 -5.58 -28.18 2.73
C ASP A 296 -4.21 -28.07 3.46
N LEU A 297 -4.17 -27.49 4.67
CA LEU A 297 -2.92 -27.30 5.43
C LEU A 297 -2.15 -28.60 5.73
N GLY A 298 -2.88 -29.70 5.93
CA GLY A 298 -2.27 -31.02 6.19
C GLY A 298 -1.59 -31.63 4.97
N GLU A 299 -1.96 -31.17 3.77
CA GLU A 299 -1.53 -31.72 2.48
C GLU A 299 -0.44 -30.86 1.81
N ILE A 300 0.18 -29.93 2.56
CA ILE A 300 1.22 -29.05 2.03
C ILE A 300 2.41 -29.89 1.54
N ALA A 301 2.59 -29.88 0.23
CA ALA A 301 3.72 -30.50 -0.43
C ALA A 301 4.10 -29.72 -1.69
N CYS A 302 5.40 -29.69 -2.00
CA CYS A 302 5.85 -29.32 -3.33
C CYS A 302 6.09 -30.60 -4.15
N ARG A 303 5.86 -30.54 -5.47
CA ARG A 303 6.03 -31.68 -6.38
C ARG A 303 7.41 -31.75 -7.03
N CYS A 304 8.33 -30.84 -6.68
CA CYS A 304 9.65 -30.83 -7.30
C CYS A 304 10.49 -32.01 -6.81
N SER A 305 11.39 -32.49 -7.66
CA SER A 305 12.21 -33.69 -7.43
C SER A 305 13.14 -33.60 -6.20
N HIS A 306 13.23 -32.43 -5.56
CA HIS A 306 14.20 -32.09 -4.51
C HIS A 306 13.58 -32.02 -3.09
N VAL A 307 12.29 -32.35 -2.93
CA VAL A 307 11.48 -32.12 -1.70
C VAL A 307 11.90 -32.93 -0.48
N LYS A 308 12.81 -33.90 -0.62
CA LYS A 308 13.30 -34.73 0.49
C LYS A 308 14.10 -33.95 1.55
N ALA A 309 14.43 -32.67 1.32
CA ALA A 309 15.07 -31.82 2.32
C ALA A 309 14.04 -31.20 3.28
N LYS A 310 14.15 -31.54 4.58
CA LYS A 310 13.40 -30.86 5.66
C LYS A 310 13.62 -29.34 5.59
N GLY A 311 12.55 -28.55 5.78
CA GLY A 311 12.62 -27.08 5.80
C GLY A 311 12.73 -26.40 4.43
N SER A 312 12.50 -27.14 3.33
CA SER A 312 12.49 -26.60 1.97
C SER A 312 11.26 -25.73 1.66
N LEU A 313 10.16 -25.95 2.37
CA LEU A 313 8.92 -25.17 2.26
C LEU A 313 8.87 -24.10 3.34
N VAL A 314 8.48 -22.90 2.93
CA VAL A 314 8.19 -21.76 3.77
C VAL A 314 6.70 -21.52 3.70
N VAL A 315 6.02 -21.41 4.85
CA VAL A 315 4.59 -21.14 4.92
C VAL A 315 4.38 -19.79 5.60
N SER A 316 3.65 -18.89 4.97
CA SER A 316 3.28 -17.60 5.53
C SER A 316 1.75 -17.48 5.60
N GLY A 317 1.20 -17.18 6.78
CA GLY A 317 -0.22 -16.91 6.92
C GLY A 317 -0.83 -17.06 8.31
N PRO A 318 -2.16 -16.86 8.40
CA PRO A 318 -3.05 -16.55 7.28
C PRO A 318 -2.88 -15.10 6.73
N LEU A 319 -3.04 -14.94 5.42
CA LEU A 319 -2.94 -13.70 4.64
C LEU A 319 -4.10 -13.60 3.63
N TRP A 320 -4.27 -12.43 3.04
CA TRP A 320 -5.13 -12.26 1.87
C TRP A 320 -4.54 -12.94 0.62
N LEU A 321 -5.31 -13.83 0.00
CA LEU A 321 -4.95 -14.57 -1.21
C LEU A 321 -5.63 -14.02 -2.48
N GLY A 322 -6.72 -13.26 -2.32
CA GLY A 322 -7.47 -12.72 -3.46
C GLY A 322 -6.74 -11.61 -4.24
N PRO A 323 -7.42 -11.01 -5.22
CA PRO A 323 -6.92 -9.85 -5.96
C PRO A 323 -6.60 -8.67 -5.03
N LEU A 324 -5.57 -7.90 -5.37
CA LEU A 324 -5.18 -6.69 -4.62
C LEU A 324 -5.95 -5.43 -5.06
N HIS A 325 -6.66 -5.54 -6.19
CA HIS A 325 -7.41 -4.44 -6.83
C HIS A 325 -8.70 -4.97 -7.43
N GLU A 326 -9.71 -4.11 -7.50
CA GLU A 326 -10.99 -4.38 -8.16
C GLU A 326 -10.99 -3.73 -9.56
N THR A 327 -10.97 -4.55 -10.62
CA THR A 327 -10.77 -4.13 -12.01
C THR A 327 -11.67 -2.96 -12.43
N GLU A 328 -12.97 -3.04 -12.16
CA GLU A 328 -13.93 -2.05 -12.63
C GLU A 328 -13.79 -0.71 -11.91
N HIS A 329 -13.37 -0.71 -10.64
CA HIS A 329 -13.09 0.51 -9.89
C HIS A 329 -11.80 1.16 -10.38
N VAL A 330 -10.73 0.38 -10.62
CA VAL A 330 -9.49 0.93 -11.18
C VAL A 330 -9.71 1.51 -12.57
N LYS A 331 -10.52 0.86 -13.43
CA LYS A 331 -10.93 1.45 -14.71
C LYS A 331 -11.68 2.77 -14.51
N SER A 332 -12.64 2.82 -13.59
CA SER A 332 -13.34 4.08 -13.28
C SER A 332 -12.37 5.18 -12.80
N MET A 333 -11.31 4.82 -12.06
CA MET A 333 -10.26 5.75 -11.65
C MET A 333 -9.43 6.25 -12.85
N ILE A 334 -9.14 5.40 -13.83
CA ILE A 334 -8.49 5.80 -15.09
C ILE A 334 -9.36 6.82 -15.82
N GLU A 335 -10.65 6.52 -16.02
CA GLU A 335 -11.61 7.42 -16.68
C GLU A 335 -11.70 8.78 -15.96
N LEU A 336 -11.80 8.79 -14.64
CA LEU A 336 -11.83 10.04 -13.87
C LEU A 336 -10.51 10.81 -13.95
N ALA A 337 -9.37 10.12 -13.87
CA ALA A 337 -8.06 10.74 -14.01
C ALA A 337 -7.87 11.37 -15.39
N ARG A 338 -8.43 10.79 -16.46
CA ARG A 338 -8.46 11.39 -17.80
C ARG A 338 -9.30 12.66 -17.82
N GLN A 339 -10.50 12.61 -17.24
CA GLN A 339 -11.41 13.77 -17.18
C GLN A 339 -10.78 14.96 -16.45
N TRP A 340 -9.99 14.69 -15.41
CA TRP A 340 -9.28 15.71 -14.65
C TRP A 340 -7.93 16.12 -15.27
N GLY A 341 -7.53 15.55 -16.40
CA GLY A 341 -6.23 15.80 -17.02
C GLY A 341 -5.04 15.34 -16.17
N TRP A 342 -5.24 14.40 -15.24
CA TRP A 342 -4.17 13.82 -14.43
C TRP A 342 -3.38 12.74 -15.17
N ILE A 343 -3.98 12.19 -16.23
CA ILE A 343 -3.37 11.30 -17.23
C ILE A 343 -3.86 11.72 -18.63
N LYS A 344 -3.25 11.16 -19.68
CA LYS A 344 -3.55 11.53 -21.07
C LYS A 344 -4.95 11.14 -21.53
N ALA A 345 -5.52 11.96 -22.40
CA ALA A 345 -6.72 11.61 -23.15
C ALA A 345 -6.46 10.45 -24.13
N LEU A 346 -7.50 9.69 -24.45
CA LEU A 346 -7.44 8.62 -25.44
C LEU A 346 -7.07 9.18 -26.82
N GLY A 347 -6.06 8.60 -27.47
CA GLY A 347 -5.66 8.95 -28.85
C GLY A 347 -4.53 9.97 -28.98
N GLU A 348 -4.01 10.52 -27.87
CA GLU A 348 -2.82 11.37 -27.90
C GLU A 348 -1.55 10.54 -28.19
N ARG A 349 -0.92 10.81 -29.34
CA ARG A 349 0.06 9.89 -29.97
C ARG A 349 1.43 9.79 -29.30
N SER A 350 1.86 10.79 -28.53
CA SER A 350 3.28 10.88 -28.12
C SER A 350 3.49 10.69 -26.62
N ARG A 351 3.68 9.45 -26.15
CA ARG A 351 3.94 9.11 -24.72
C ARG A 351 5.07 9.94 -24.06
N SER A 352 6.00 10.52 -24.82
CA SER A 352 7.12 11.32 -24.31
C SER A 352 6.74 12.69 -23.76
N ASP A 353 5.64 13.28 -24.21
CA ASP A 353 5.41 14.73 -24.01
C ASP A 353 4.61 15.07 -22.75
N SER A 354 4.05 14.06 -22.06
CA SER A 354 3.37 14.32 -20.78
C SER A 354 4.34 14.59 -19.64
N PRO A 355 3.95 15.38 -18.65
CA PRO A 355 4.61 15.41 -17.34
C PRO A 355 4.85 14.02 -16.76
N ALA A 356 5.96 13.85 -16.04
CA ALA A 356 6.41 12.53 -15.56
C ALA A 356 5.44 11.90 -14.56
N ASP A 357 4.82 12.69 -13.70
CA ASP A 357 3.81 12.29 -12.72
C ASP A 357 2.54 11.73 -13.38
N MET A 358 2.09 12.33 -14.50
CA MET A 358 0.97 11.82 -15.28
C MET A 358 1.26 10.41 -15.83
N ARG A 359 2.44 10.23 -16.42
CA ARG A 359 2.85 8.92 -16.98
C ARG A 359 2.97 7.85 -15.91
N ILE A 360 3.49 8.22 -14.73
CA ILE A 360 3.64 7.30 -13.59
C ILE A 360 2.26 6.86 -13.09
N LEU A 361 1.30 7.78 -12.95
CA LEU A 361 -0.06 7.45 -12.54
C LEU A 361 -0.76 6.57 -13.58
N GLU A 362 -0.67 6.91 -14.87
CA GLU A 362 -1.24 6.12 -15.96
C GLU A 362 -0.69 4.69 -15.96
N GLN A 363 0.65 4.56 -15.93
CA GLN A 363 1.31 3.25 -15.91
C GLN A 363 0.93 2.44 -14.67
N LEU A 364 0.81 3.08 -13.50
CA LEU A 364 0.41 2.40 -12.26
C LEU A 364 -1.01 1.84 -12.39
N LEU A 365 -1.97 2.67 -12.82
CA LEU A 365 -3.37 2.24 -12.96
C LEU A 365 -3.52 1.13 -14.01
N GLU A 366 -2.82 1.22 -15.15
CA GLU A 366 -2.79 0.15 -16.16
C GLU A 366 -2.28 -1.18 -15.57
N VAL A 367 -1.17 -1.14 -14.80
CA VAL A 367 -0.62 -2.35 -14.17
C VAL A 367 -1.58 -2.91 -13.12
N MET A 368 -2.29 -2.07 -12.36
CA MET A 368 -3.31 -2.50 -11.40
C MET A 368 -4.48 -3.23 -12.08
N VAL A 369 -4.87 -2.82 -13.29
CA VAL A 369 -5.87 -3.53 -14.12
C VAL A 369 -5.31 -4.86 -14.64
N ASP A 370 -4.07 -4.89 -15.11
CA ASP A 370 -3.44 -6.12 -15.61
C ASP A 370 -3.32 -7.19 -14.50
N GLU A 371 -3.02 -6.77 -13.26
CA GLU A 371 -2.75 -7.67 -12.13
C GLU A 371 -3.98 -8.02 -11.26
N SER A 372 -5.15 -7.44 -11.55
CA SER A 372 -6.40 -7.74 -10.83
C SER A 372 -7.07 -9.05 -11.26
N GLN A 373 -6.49 -9.75 -12.24
CA GLN A 373 -7.00 -11.03 -12.76
C GLN A 373 -7.09 -12.09 -11.65
N PRO A 374 -8.28 -12.66 -11.34
CA PRO A 374 -8.45 -13.61 -10.23
C PRO A 374 -7.64 -14.90 -10.33
N SER A 375 -7.19 -15.27 -11.53
CA SER A 375 -6.37 -16.46 -11.76
C SER A 375 -4.89 -16.26 -11.43
N LEU A 376 -4.45 -15.02 -11.18
CA LEU A 376 -3.07 -14.75 -10.77
C LEU A 376 -2.90 -15.15 -9.29
N PRO A 377 -1.92 -16.01 -8.97
CA PRO A 377 -1.66 -16.41 -7.60
C PRO A 377 -0.95 -15.31 -6.81
N SER A 378 -0.83 -15.52 -5.50
CA SER A 378 -0.06 -14.62 -4.65
C SER A 378 1.44 -14.63 -4.95
N GLY A 379 2.04 -13.44 -4.95
CA GLY A 379 3.46 -13.23 -5.18
C GLY A 379 3.80 -12.93 -6.64
N TYR A 380 5.11 -12.81 -6.89
CA TYR A 380 5.66 -12.54 -8.21
C TYR A 380 6.99 -13.26 -8.39
N ILE A 381 7.39 -13.44 -9.64
CA ILE A 381 8.69 -14.02 -10.00
C ILE A 381 9.57 -12.90 -10.54
N GLU A 382 10.70 -12.66 -9.89
CA GLU A 382 11.70 -11.74 -10.44
C GLU A 382 12.42 -12.38 -11.63
N MET A 383 12.66 -11.60 -12.69
CA MET A 383 13.31 -12.13 -13.89
C MET A 383 14.71 -12.71 -13.59
N HIS A 384 15.43 -12.16 -12.61
CA HIS A 384 16.72 -12.69 -12.18
C HIS A 384 16.59 -14.13 -11.63
N GLU A 385 15.50 -14.46 -10.95
CA GLU A 385 15.26 -15.80 -10.39
C GLU A 385 14.98 -16.83 -11.49
N VAL A 386 14.31 -16.41 -12.57
CA VAL A 386 14.13 -17.21 -13.80
C VAL A 386 15.48 -17.51 -14.44
N GLY A 387 16.31 -16.47 -14.63
CA GLY A 387 17.66 -16.62 -15.20
C GLY A 387 18.54 -17.56 -14.38
N LYS A 388 18.59 -17.34 -13.06
CA LYS A 388 19.39 -18.14 -12.12
C LYS A 388 18.96 -19.60 -12.09
N ARG A 389 17.66 -19.90 -11.96
CA ARG A 389 17.15 -21.28 -11.93
C ARG A 389 17.22 -21.98 -13.27
N GLY A 390 17.00 -21.23 -14.34
CA GLY A 390 17.13 -21.72 -15.70
C GLY A 390 18.57 -22.01 -16.11
N LYS A 391 19.55 -21.49 -15.37
CA LYS A 391 20.98 -21.45 -15.75
C LYS A 391 21.17 -20.79 -17.12
N LEU A 392 20.43 -19.71 -17.34
CA LEU A 392 20.42 -18.98 -18.61
C LEU A 392 21.66 -18.11 -18.72
N GLN A 393 22.22 -18.00 -19.92
CA GLN A 393 23.32 -17.05 -20.20
C GLN A 393 22.84 -15.60 -20.13
N THR A 394 21.57 -15.35 -20.49
CA THR A 394 20.98 -14.02 -20.47
C THR A 394 19.56 -14.09 -19.95
N THR A 395 19.25 -13.26 -18.95
CA THR A 395 17.90 -13.12 -18.40
C THR A 395 16.95 -12.57 -19.48
N PRO A 396 15.79 -13.21 -19.74
CA PRO A 396 14.82 -12.71 -20.71
C PRO A 396 14.34 -11.29 -20.37
N ARG A 397 14.02 -10.50 -21.40
CA ARG A 397 13.32 -9.23 -21.20
C ARG A 397 11.93 -9.51 -20.65
N ARG A 398 11.55 -8.81 -19.59
CA ARG A 398 10.28 -9.02 -18.86
C ARG A 398 9.05 -9.02 -19.77
N ASN A 399 8.92 -8.01 -20.64
CA ASN A 399 7.73 -7.88 -21.48
C ASN A 399 7.64 -8.99 -22.53
N ASP A 400 8.77 -9.34 -23.15
CA ASP A 400 8.84 -10.42 -24.13
C ASP A 400 8.50 -11.77 -23.48
N PHE A 401 8.94 -11.98 -22.23
CA PHE A 401 8.60 -13.18 -21.46
C PHE A 401 7.11 -13.23 -21.06
N ILE A 402 6.52 -12.08 -20.69
CA ILE A 402 5.06 -11.99 -20.46
C ILE A 402 4.30 -12.38 -21.73
N GLN A 403 4.70 -11.87 -22.90
CA GLN A 403 4.06 -12.21 -24.18
C GLN A 403 4.16 -13.71 -24.48
N LEU A 404 5.33 -14.31 -24.25
CA LEU A 404 5.52 -15.75 -24.42
C LEU A 404 4.59 -16.55 -23.50
N LEU A 405 4.51 -16.20 -22.22
CA LEU A 405 3.61 -16.86 -21.27
C LEU A 405 2.14 -16.78 -21.71
N GLN A 406 1.72 -15.61 -22.22
CA GLN A 406 0.37 -15.40 -22.73
C GLN A 406 0.10 -16.22 -24.01
N GLN A 407 1.07 -16.33 -24.91
CA GLN A 407 0.97 -17.17 -26.12
C GLN A 407 0.82 -18.66 -25.78
N GLU A 408 1.43 -19.11 -24.70
CA GLU A 408 1.31 -20.47 -24.16
C GLU A 408 0.02 -20.68 -23.33
N GLY A 409 -0.87 -19.68 -23.26
CA GLY A 409 -2.17 -19.77 -22.60
C GLY A 409 -2.15 -19.50 -21.09
N PHE A 410 -1.03 -19.05 -20.53
CA PHE A 410 -0.95 -18.64 -19.14
C PHE A 410 -1.39 -17.18 -18.97
N VAL A 411 -1.94 -16.87 -17.80
CA VAL A 411 -2.15 -15.48 -17.42
C VAL A 411 -0.82 -14.93 -16.91
N ALA A 412 -0.38 -13.81 -17.48
CA ALA A 412 0.84 -13.15 -17.06
C ALA A 412 0.69 -11.63 -17.14
N SER A 413 1.24 -10.93 -16.14
CA SER A 413 1.21 -9.47 -16.06
C SER A 413 2.51 -8.91 -15.48
N ARG A 414 2.66 -7.60 -15.59
CA ARG A 414 3.62 -6.84 -14.76
C ARG A 414 3.16 -6.83 -13.30
N SER A 415 4.05 -6.46 -12.39
CA SER A 415 3.72 -6.21 -10.98
C SER A 415 3.87 -4.73 -10.67
N HIS A 416 2.88 -4.12 -10.00
CA HIS A 416 3.03 -2.73 -9.53
C HIS A 416 4.07 -2.62 -8.42
N VAL A 417 4.30 -3.72 -7.70
CA VAL A 417 5.20 -3.80 -6.54
C VAL A 417 6.66 -3.86 -6.96
N ASN A 418 6.97 -4.54 -8.08
CA ASN A 418 8.34 -4.69 -8.58
C ASN A 418 8.38 -4.62 -10.12
N ALA A 419 9.05 -3.60 -10.64
CA ALA A 419 9.19 -3.36 -12.07
C ALA A 419 9.97 -4.46 -12.81
N ASN A 420 10.79 -5.28 -12.16
CA ASN A 420 11.54 -6.36 -12.81
C ASN A 420 10.91 -7.74 -12.59
N ALA A 421 9.64 -7.79 -12.19
CA ALA A 421 8.94 -9.03 -11.89
C ALA A 421 7.76 -9.30 -12.83
N VAL A 422 7.39 -10.57 -12.91
CA VAL A 422 6.21 -11.09 -13.62
C VAL A 422 5.30 -11.78 -12.62
N LYS A 423 4.00 -11.50 -12.68
CA LYS A 423 2.98 -12.32 -12.03
C LYS A 423 2.44 -13.30 -13.05
N THR A 424 2.32 -14.58 -12.68
CA THR A 424 1.75 -15.58 -13.58
C THR A 424 1.22 -16.79 -12.81
N ASN A 425 0.22 -17.46 -13.38
CA ASN A 425 -0.23 -18.78 -12.93
C ASN A 425 0.59 -19.93 -13.54
N CYS A 426 1.59 -19.63 -14.37
CA CYS A 426 2.52 -20.62 -14.91
C CYS A 426 3.39 -21.22 -13.79
N PRO A 427 3.41 -22.55 -13.62
CA PRO A 427 4.32 -23.21 -12.69
C PRO A 427 5.78 -22.90 -12.99
N MET A 428 6.62 -22.87 -11.94
CA MET A 428 8.00 -22.40 -12.03
C MET A 428 8.87 -23.30 -12.93
N ASP A 429 8.63 -24.60 -12.95
CA ASP A 429 9.29 -25.54 -13.86
C ASP A 429 8.98 -25.21 -15.33
N LYS A 430 7.71 -24.92 -15.66
CA LYS A 430 7.30 -24.51 -17.00
C LYS A 430 7.83 -23.12 -17.36
N CYS A 431 7.86 -22.17 -16.41
CA CYS A 431 8.51 -20.87 -16.59
C CYS A 431 9.98 -21.03 -17.03
N ILE A 432 10.71 -21.94 -16.37
CA ILE A 432 12.12 -22.22 -16.68
C ILE A 432 12.26 -22.86 -18.06
N GLU A 433 11.39 -23.80 -18.41
CA GLU A 433 11.37 -24.46 -19.74
C GLU A 433 11.19 -23.42 -20.87
N LEU A 434 10.19 -22.55 -20.75
CA LEU A 434 9.90 -21.49 -21.72
C LEU A 434 11.03 -20.46 -21.80
N ALA A 435 11.65 -20.11 -20.67
CA ALA A 435 12.78 -19.19 -20.68
C ALA A 435 14.02 -19.79 -21.38
N ARG A 436 14.22 -21.11 -21.29
CA ARG A 436 15.30 -21.82 -22.01
C ARG A 436 15.05 -21.86 -23.52
N SER A 437 13.82 -22.14 -23.96
CA SER A 437 13.48 -22.16 -25.38
C SER A 437 13.65 -20.78 -26.03
N MET A 438 13.28 -19.72 -25.30
CA MET A 438 13.50 -18.33 -25.72
C MET A 438 15.00 -18.01 -25.84
N ASN A 439 15.82 -18.41 -24.87
CA ASN A 439 17.26 -18.17 -24.89
C ASN A 439 17.96 -18.93 -26.04
N ALA A 440 17.56 -20.17 -26.32
CA ALA A 440 18.07 -20.96 -27.44
C ALA A 440 17.71 -20.36 -28.81
N SER A 441 16.50 -19.80 -28.94
CA SER A 441 16.03 -19.15 -30.18
C SER A 441 16.72 -17.80 -30.44
N SER A 442 17.34 -17.21 -29.41
CA SER A 442 18.03 -15.92 -29.48
C SER A 442 19.50 -16.04 -29.88
N GLN A 443 20.04 -17.26 -30.00
CA GLN A 443 21.41 -17.49 -30.44
C GLN A 443 21.51 -17.43 -31.97
N PRO A 444 22.45 -16.66 -32.55
CA PRO A 444 22.68 -16.72 -33.99
C PRO A 444 23.13 -18.16 -34.35
N ARG A 445 22.45 -18.79 -35.31
CA ARG A 445 22.89 -20.05 -35.91
C ARG A 445 24.35 -19.87 -36.34
N GLN A 446 25.28 -20.55 -35.69
CA GLN A 446 26.64 -20.66 -36.22
C GLN A 446 26.51 -21.31 -37.60
N VAL A 447 26.77 -20.52 -38.64
CA VAL A 447 26.97 -21.03 -39.99
C VAL A 447 28.17 -21.96 -39.89
N ALA A 448 27.90 -23.27 -39.96
CA ALA A 448 28.94 -24.27 -40.03
C ALA A 448 29.74 -24.02 -41.31
N THR A 449 30.91 -23.40 -41.18
CA THR A 449 31.92 -23.39 -42.24
C THR A 449 32.46 -24.81 -42.32
N SER A 450 31.86 -25.61 -43.19
CA SER A 450 32.46 -26.85 -43.67
C SER A 450 33.71 -26.49 -44.48
N ASN A 451 34.86 -26.40 -43.82
CA ASN A 451 36.14 -26.45 -44.52
C ASN A 451 36.34 -27.88 -45.00
N GLY A 452 35.92 -28.10 -46.24
CA GLY A 452 36.19 -29.31 -46.98
C GLY A 452 37.69 -29.56 -47.05
N THR A 453 38.07 -30.75 -46.64
CA THR A 453 39.37 -31.36 -46.91
C THR A 453 39.55 -31.51 -48.42
N GLY A 454 40.26 -30.57 -49.04
CA GLY A 454 40.77 -30.68 -50.40
C GLY A 454 42.16 -31.33 -50.42
N SER A 455 42.17 -32.62 -50.71
CA SER A 455 43.38 -33.41 -51.00
C SER A 455 43.99 -33.00 -52.34
N LYS A 456 45.33 -32.88 -52.34
CA LYS A 456 46.32 -33.04 -53.43
C LYS A 456 45.81 -33.22 -54.88
N CYS A 457 46.28 -32.34 -55.77
CA CYS A 457 47.26 -32.62 -56.84
C CYS A 457 47.84 -31.31 -57.37
#